data_AF-A0A440MI78-F1
#
_entry.id   AF-A0A440MI78-F1
#
_cell.length_a   1.000
_cell.length_b   1.000
_cell.length_c   1.000
_cell.angle_alpha   90.00
_cell.angle_beta   90.00
_cell.angle_gamma   90.00
#
_symmetry.space_group_name_H-M   'P 1'
#
loop_
_entity.id
_entity.type
_entity.pdbx_description
1 polymer ?
#
loop_
_entity_poly.entity_id
_entity_poly.type
_entity_poly.pdbx_seq_one_letter_code
_entity_poly.pdbx_strand_id
1 'polypeptide(L)'
;MSLALSAEEQAIAVGKDGAAMAMRIVAESARLLGAPRLIPIASTHIDGALYHGDSGTLFAERLVEGGARVAVRSTLNVGALDLMGCARIRLEEPARGMARRMMEAYRKLGCEQSWTCAPYQAGHRPALGSDVAWGESNAVVFCNSVLGARTNRYGDFLDIACAITGRAPDYGLHRLENRRARLVFDVSGLSPSFLASEIAWPVLGSLYGREVGNAVGVVTGVAKHPGEDALKAFGAAAASSGAVGLFHIAGVTPEAPDANTILAGATPETVIRVTSEMAAKARAGLSTAAASKTIDAVAIGSPHLSLAEFDALERLIAGRRLLVPIYACTGRHALSGLEQSGRRKALEASGVIIVADTCVVVTPIMPELSNGVLMTNSGKFAHYAPGNTGYSVLYASLADCVESAVLGKPRFTDIAA
;
A
#
# COMPACT_ATOMS: atom_id res chain seq x y z
N MET A 1 18.96 -25.04 6.97
CA MET A 1 19.33 -25.64 5.67
C MET A 1 20.32 -24.70 5.00
N SER A 2 21.34 -25.19 4.30
CA SER A 2 22.27 -24.34 3.54
C SER A 2 21.66 -23.92 2.22
N LEU A 3 21.82 -22.64 1.85
CA LEU A 3 21.41 -22.10 0.55
C LEU A 3 22.24 -22.74 -0.58
N ALA A 4 21.57 -23.30 -1.58
CA ALA A 4 22.18 -23.75 -2.83
C ALA A 4 21.98 -22.69 -3.92
N LEU A 5 23.09 -22.16 -4.42
CA LEU A 5 23.11 -21.30 -5.61
C LEU A 5 23.44 -22.14 -6.85
N SER A 6 22.78 -21.85 -7.97
CA SER A 6 23.14 -22.38 -9.28
C SER A 6 24.53 -21.90 -9.73
N ALA A 7 25.12 -22.57 -10.73
CA ALA A 7 26.42 -22.17 -11.28
C ALA A 7 26.41 -20.73 -11.82
N GLU A 8 25.30 -20.30 -12.43
CA GLU A 8 25.11 -18.93 -12.91
C GLU A 8 25.10 -17.92 -11.75
N GLU A 9 24.31 -18.19 -10.71
CA GLU A 9 24.22 -17.31 -9.53
C GLU A 9 25.56 -17.21 -8.79
N GLN A 10 26.31 -18.31 -8.70
CA GLN A 10 27.67 -18.32 -8.15
C GLN A 10 28.63 -17.48 -9.00
N ALA A 11 28.58 -17.63 -10.33
CA ALA A 11 29.42 -16.86 -11.25
C ALA A 11 29.14 -15.35 -11.17
N ILE A 12 27.87 -14.95 -11.02
CA ILE A 12 27.51 -13.54 -10.78
C ILE A 12 28.06 -13.07 -9.43
N ALA A 13 27.88 -13.86 -8.36
CA ALA A 13 28.23 -13.46 -7.00
C ALA A 13 29.74 -13.20 -6.78
N VAL A 14 30.64 -13.82 -7.56
CA VAL A 14 32.10 -13.61 -7.46
C VAL A 14 32.59 -12.35 -8.18
N GLY A 15 31.75 -11.69 -8.97
CA GLY A 15 32.07 -10.42 -9.63
C GLY A 15 32.26 -9.25 -8.66
N LYS A 16 32.66 -8.09 -9.19
CA LYS A 16 32.90 -6.86 -8.41
C LYS A 16 31.95 -5.70 -8.78
N ASP A 17 31.06 -5.92 -9.74
CA ASP A 17 30.13 -4.94 -10.26
C ASP A 17 28.83 -4.88 -9.41
N GLY A 18 27.88 -4.05 -9.85
CA GLY A 18 26.61 -3.87 -9.15
C GLY A 18 25.70 -5.10 -9.19
N ALA A 19 25.77 -5.91 -10.25
CA ALA A 19 25.02 -7.17 -10.35
C ALA A 19 25.54 -8.20 -9.33
N ALA A 20 26.86 -8.30 -9.18
CA ALA A 20 27.49 -9.14 -8.18
C ALA A 20 27.13 -8.70 -6.75
N MET A 21 27.08 -7.38 -6.50
CA MET A 21 26.62 -6.83 -5.23
C MET A 21 25.16 -7.22 -4.93
N ALA A 22 24.26 -7.04 -5.89
CA ALA A 22 22.86 -7.44 -5.77
C ALA A 22 22.71 -8.95 -5.49
N MET A 23 23.42 -9.81 -6.25
CA MET A 23 23.37 -11.26 -6.06
C MET A 23 23.84 -11.68 -4.66
N ARG A 24 24.90 -11.05 -4.13
CA ARG A 24 25.36 -11.32 -2.75
C ARG A 24 24.32 -10.91 -1.71
N ILE A 25 23.63 -9.78 -1.90
CA ILE A 25 22.55 -9.33 -1.00
C ILE A 25 21.39 -10.34 -1.00
N VAL A 26 20.93 -10.78 -2.19
CA VAL A 26 19.85 -11.76 -2.32
C VAL A 26 20.27 -13.10 -1.68
N ALA A 27 21.48 -13.57 -1.96
CA ALA A 27 21.99 -14.82 -1.40
C ALA A 27 22.12 -14.76 0.13
N GLU A 28 22.65 -13.66 0.69
CA GLU A 28 22.79 -13.56 2.14
C GLU A 28 21.44 -13.42 2.83
N SER A 29 20.52 -12.66 2.24
CA SER A 29 19.14 -12.57 2.72
C SER A 29 18.45 -13.93 2.67
N ALA A 30 18.64 -14.70 1.59
CA ALA A 30 18.12 -16.05 1.49
C ALA A 30 18.64 -16.99 2.58
N ARG A 31 19.93 -16.90 2.96
CA ARG A 31 20.49 -17.65 4.09
C ARG A 31 19.82 -17.26 5.41
N LEU A 32 19.71 -15.96 5.68
CA LEU A 32 19.08 -15.44 6.91
C LEU A 32 17.60 -15.84 7.03
N LEU A 33 16.90 -15.89 5.90
CA LEU A 33 15.49 -16.27 5.81
C LEU A 33 15.27 -17.79 5.77
N GLY A 34 16.34 -18.58 5.79
CA GLY A 34 16.26 -20.05 5.73
C GLY A 34 15.80 -20.60 4.38
N ALA A 35 15.91 -19.83 3.30
CA ALA A 35 15.58 -20.27 1.95
C ALA A 35 16.65 -21.25 1.44
N PRO A 36 16.27 -22.44 0.93
CA PRO A 36 17.20 -23.45 0.46
C PRO A 36 17.77 -23.12 -0.93
N ARG A 37 17.13 -22.23 -1.68
CA ARG A 37 17.49 -21.82 -3.04
C ARG A 37 16.90 -20.45 -3.36
N LEU A 38 17.27 -19.90 -4.51
CA LEU A 38 16.60 -18.76 -5.12
C LEU A 38 15.62 -19.25 -6.20
N ILE A 39 14.56 -18.48 -6.43
CA ILE A 39 13.56 -18.71 -7.48
C ILE A 39 13.59 -17.57 -8.49
N PRO A 40 13.33 -17.84 -9.79
CA PRO A 40 13.11 -16.76 -10.75
C PRO A 40 11.85 -15.98 -10.41
N ILE A 41 11.85 -14.69 -10.68
CA ILE A 41 10.68 -13.83 -10.52
C ILE A 41 10.28 -13.20 -11.85
N ALA A 42 8.99 -12.92 -12.04
CA ALA A 42 8.46 -12.35 -13.27
C ALA A 42 8.59 -10.81 -13.31
N SER A 43 8.54 -10.16 -12.15
CA SER A 43 8.57 -8.69 -12.04
C SER A 43 8.86 -8.22 -10.62
N THR A 44 9.09 -6.91 -10.46
CA THR A 44 9.23 -6.26 -9.16
C THR A 44 8.44 -4.97 -9.03
N HIS A 45 8.07 -4.63 -7.80
CA HIS A 45 7.60 -3.30 -7.43
C HIS A 45 8.43 -2.80 -6.25
N ILE A 46 9.26 -1.80 -6.51
CA ILE A 46 10.33 -1.36 -5.62
C ILE A 46 9.78 -0.35 -4.62
N ASP A 47 9.81 -0.69 -3.34
CA ASP A 47 9.48 0.18 -2.21
C ASP A 47 10.65 1.08 -1.85
N GLY A 48 11.88 0.56 -1.98
CA GLY A 48 13.11 1.24 -1.58
C GLY A 48 13.46 2.52 -2.33
N ALA A 49 12.59 3.04 -3.19
CA ALA A 49 12.73 4.34 -3.86
C ALA A 49 12.25 5.54 -3.01
N LEU A 50 11.90 5.30 -1.74
CA LEU A 50 11.48 6.32 -0.79
C LEU A 50 12.66 6.83 0.08
N TYR A 51 12.80 8.15 0.19
CA TYR A 51 13.91 8.76 0.92
C TYR A 51 13.68 8.76 2.44
N HIS A 52 14.39 7.89 3.15
CA HIS A 52 14.44 7.84 4.63
C HIS A 52 15.81 8.21 5.22
N GLY A 53 16.71 8.74 4.38
CA GLY A 53 18.07 9.10 4.76
C GLY A 53 19.07 8.80 3.65
N ASP A 54 20.31 9.25 3.87
CA ASP A 54 21.36 9.26 2.86
C ASP A 54 21.73 7.86 2.35
N SER A 55 21.64 6.84 3.21
CA SER A 55 22.04 5.47 2.89
C SER A 55 21.30 4.89 1.68
N GLY A 56 19.99 5.12 1.57
CA GLY A 56 19.21 4.64 0.42
C GLY A 56 19.63 5.29 -0.90
N THR A 57 19.96 6.58 -0.86
CA THR A 57 20.48 7.31 -2.03
C THR A 57 21.83 6.76 -2.46
N LEU A 58 22.78 6.68 -1.52
CA LEU A 58 24.15 6.24 -1.79
C LEU A 58 24.19 4.77 -2.23
N PHE A 59 23.31 3.92 -1.68
CA PHE A 59 23.17 2.53 -2.09
C PHE A 59 22.73 2.41 -3.56
N ALA A 60 21.67 3.14 -3.95
CA ALA A 60 21.18 3.13 -5.33
C ALA A 60 22.23 3.67 -6.31
N GLU A 61 22.93 4.74 -5.96
CA GLU A 61 24.03 5.29 -6.77
C GLU A 61 25.18 4.30 -6.91
N ARG A 62 25.53 3.57 -5.83
CA ARG A 62 26.58 2.55 -5.88
C ARG A 62 26.25 1.42 -6.86
N LEU A 63 24.98 1.01 -6.94
CA LEU A 63 24.52 0.04 -7.94
C LEU A 63 24.66 0.60 -9.36
N VAL A 64 24.34 1.88 -9.57
CA VAL A 64 24.50 2.57 -10.87
C VAL A 64 25.97 2.67 -11.28
N GLU A 65 26.86 3.07 -10.37
CA GLU A 65 28.32 3.11 -10.59
C GLU A 65 28.86 1.73 -10.97
N GLY A 66 28.35 0.69 -10.32
CA GLY A 66 28.66 -0.70 -10.63
C GLY A 66 28.01 -1.21 -11.93
N GLY A 67 27.35 -0.36 -12.71
CA GLY A 67 26.77 -0.73 -14.01
C GLY A 67 25.53 -1.63 -13.92
N ALA A 68 24.90 -1.77 -12.76
CA ALA A 68 23.73 -2.63 -12.60
C ALA A 68 22.53 -2.14 -13.43
N ARG A 69 21.69 -3.10 -13.84
CA ARG A 69 20.39 -2.87 -14.47
C ARG A 69 19.41 -3.91 -13.97
N VAL A 70 18.12 -3.55 -13.91
CA VAL A 70 17.07 -4.53 -13.63
C VAL A 70 16.99 -5.57 -14.75
N ALA A 71 16.86 -6.84 -14.38
CA ALA A 71 16.75 -7.97 -15.31
C ALA A 71 15.29 -8.32 -15.65
N VAL A 72 14.34 -7.84 -14.84
CA VAL A 72 12.90 -8.07 -15.00
C VAL A 72 12.16 -6.73 -15.02
N ARG A 73 10.89 -6.74 -15.43
CA ARG A 73 10.04 -5.54 -15.37
C ARG A 73 9.97 -5.04 -13.92
N SER A 74 10.33 -3.77 -13.69
CA SER A 74 10.41 -3.19 -12.36
C SER A 74 9.71 -1.84 -12.32
N THR A 75 8.69 -1.69 -11.48
CA THR A 75 7.99 -0.41 -11.27
C THR A 75 8.33 0.19 -9.90
N LEU A 76 8.15 1.50 -9.74
CA LEU A 76 8.53 2.23 -8.53
C LEU A 76 7.31 2.59 -7.67
N ASN A 77 7.43 2.35 -6.36
CA ASN A 77 6.53 2.90 -5.35
C ASN A 77 6.67 4.44 -5.31
N VAL A 78 5.93 5.11 -4.43
CA VAL A 78 6.06 6.53 -4.14
C VAL A 78 7.50 6.96 -3.87
N GLY A 79 7.86 8.13 -4.39
CA GLY A 79 9.10 8.81 -4.08
C GLY A 79 8.90 9.85 -2.98
N ALA A 80 9.95 10.62 -2.70
CA ALA A 80 9.90 11.70 -1.70
C ALA A 80 9.65 13.09 -2.29
N LEU A 81 9.38 13.16 -3.61
CA LEU A 81 9.14 14.41 -4.33
C LEU A 81 7.94 14.25 -5.26
N ASP A 82 7.16 15.31 -5.41
CA ASP A 82 6.19 15.46 -6.50
C ASP A 82 6.93 16.03 -7.73
N LEU A 83 7.08 15.20 -8.76
CA LEU A 83 7.71 15.62 -10.02
C LEU A 83 6.70 16.13 -11.06
N MET A 84 5.41 16.06 -10.75
CA MET A 84 4.30 16.49 -11.60
C MET A 84 3.86 17.93 -11.31
N GLY A 85 4.38 18.53 -10.24
CA GLY A 85 4.08 19.91 -9.84
C GLY A 85 2.65 20.08 -9.34
N CYS A 86 2.06 19.04 -8.75
CA CYS A 86 0.69 19.08 -8.23
C CYS A 86 0.63 19.69 -6.83
N ALA A 87 1.60 19.39 -5.98
CA ALA A 87 1.69 19.89 -4.62
C ALA A 87 3.07 20.51 -4.32
N ARG A 88 3.06 21.51 -3.42
CA ARG A 88 4.30 22.09 -2.90
C ARG A 88 4.91 21.14 -1.87
N ILE A 89 6.10 20.64 -2.15
CA ILE A 89 6.90 19.86 -1.21
C ILE A 89 7.73 20.81 -0.31
N ARG A 90 7.64 20.62 1.01
CA ARG A 90 8.35 21.40 2.05
C ARG A 90 9.65 20.76 2.53
N LEU A 91 10.09 19.68 1.87
CA LEU A 91 11.36 19.03 2.16
C LEU A 91 12.49 19.97 1.76
N GLU A 92 13.33 20.41 2.70
CA GLU A 92 14.40 21.38 2.44
C GLU A 92 15.74 20.72 2.04
N GLU A 93 16.70 21.53 1.59
CA GLU A 93 18.08 21.05 1.35
C GLU A 93 18.82 20.79 2.67
N PRO A 94 19.73 19.80 2.73
CA PRO A 94 20.22 18.95 1.62
C PRO A 94 19.33 17.74 1.29
N ALA A 95 18.31 17.47 2.10
CA ALA A 95 17.46 16.27 1.95
C ALA A 95 16.71 16.22 0.62
N ARG A 96 16.24 17.38 0.13
CA ARG A 96 15.61 17.50 -1.20
C ARG A 96 16.56 17.08 -2.32
N GLY A 97 17.82 17.49 -2.27
CA GLY A 97 18.85 17.08 -3.24
C GLY A 97 19.11 15.57 -3.21
N MET A 98 19.18 14.97 -2.01
CA MET A 98 19.35 13.53 -1.84
C MET A 98 18.16 12.73 -2.38
N ALA A 99 16.93 13.13 -2.05
CA ALA A 99 15.72 12.50 -2.59
C ALA A 99 15.69 12.52 -4.13
N ARG A 100 16.08 13.65 -4.75
CA ARG A 100 16.16 13.77 -6.21
C ARG A 100 17.19 12.81 -6.82
N ARG A 101 18.38 12.73 -6.21
CA ARG A 101 19.45 11.81 -6.63
C ARG A 101 19.00 10.35 -6.54
N MET A 102 18.29 9.99 -5.48
CA MET A 102 17.74 8.65 -5.28
C MET A 102 16.75 8.28 -6.40
N MET A 103 15.77 9.14 -6.67
CA MET A 103 14.79 8.91 -7.73
C MET A 103 15.48 8.76 -9.11
N GLU A 104 16.49 9.58 -9.37
CA GLU A 104 17.29 9.51 -10.60
C GLU A 104 18.15 8.23 -10.69
N ALA A 105 18.69 7.75 -9.58
CA ALA A 105 19.45 6.50 -9.54
C ALA A 105 18.56 5.31 -9.91
N TYR A 106 17.35 5.20 -9.34
CA TYR A 106 16.40 4.15 -9.70
C TYR A 106 15.95 4.22 -11.18
N ARG A 107 15.79 5.43 -11.73
CA ARG A 107 15.56 5.62 -13.17
C ARG A 107 16.74 5.09 -14.00
N LYS A 108 17.98 5.38 -13.61
CA LYS A 108 19.20 4.91 -14.30
C LYS A 108 19.39 3.39 -14.21
N LEU A 109 18.91 2.76 -13.14
CA LEU A 109 18.87 1.30 -12.99
C LEU A 109 17.87 0.62 -13.95
N GLY A 110 16.98 1.40 -14.59
CA GLY A 110 16.02 0.92 -15.59
C GLY A 110 14.61 0.71 -15.06
N CYS A 111 14.27 1.23 -13.88
CA CYS A 111 12.93 1.09 -13.31
C CYS A 111 11.90 2.01 -14.00
N GLU A 112 10.69 1.50 -14.21
CA GLU A 112 9.52 2.24 -14.69
C GLU A 112 9.02 3.21 -13.62
N GLN A 113 8.85 4.47 -14.02
CA GLN A 113 8.48 5.61 -13.17
C GLN A 113 6.97 5.66 -12.88
N SER A 114 6.42 4.60 -12.27
CA SER A 114 5.00 4.55 -11.89
C SER A 114 4.63 5.41 -10.68
N TRP A 115 5.58 5.59 -9.76
CA TRP A 115 5.50 6.39 -8.54
C TRP A 115 4.15 6.26 -7.80
N THR A 116 3.80 5.03 -7.43
CA THR A 116 2.52 4.74 -6.79
C THR A 116 2.58 3.50 -5.91
N CYS A 117 1.94 3.54 -4.75
CA CYS A 117 1.76 2.37 -3.88
C CYS A 117 0.67 1.40 -4.37
N ALA A 118 -0.04 1.74 -5.45
CA ALA A 118 -1.04 0.91 -6.09
C ALA A 118 -0.64 0.58 -7.54
N PRO A 119 0.43 -0.20 -7.77
CA PRO A 119 0.96 -0.48 -9.12
C PRO A 119 -0.02 -1.27 -10.01
N TYR A 120 -0.91 -2.05 -9.40
CA TYR A 120 -1.96 -2.80 -10.10
C TYR A 120 -3.01 -1.89 -10.76
N GLN A 121 -3.20 -0.66 -10.26
CA GLN A 121 -4.02 0.36 -10.93
C GLN A 121 -3.29 1.00 -12.12
N ALA A 122 -1.94 0.97 -12.12
CA ALA A 122 -1.09 1.44 -13.21
C ALA A 122 -0.77 0.36 -14.25
N GLY A 123 -1.54 -0.74 -14.27
CA GLY A 123 -1.39 -1.83 -15.24
C GLY A 123 -0.28 -2.83 -14.94
N HIS A 124 0.38 -2.76 -13.78
CA HIS A 124 1.32 -3.80 -13.35
C HIS A 124 0.54 -4.92 -12.65
N ARG A 125 0.08 -5.91 -13.43
CA ARG A 125 -0.78 -7.01 -12.94
C ARG A 125 -0.16 -8.37 -13.30
N PRO A 126 0.70 -8.95 -12.43
CA PRO A 126 1.25 -10.28 -12.64
C PRO A 126 0.15 -11.35 -12.71
N ALA A 127 0.43 -12.44 -13.42
CA ALA A 127 -0.50 -13.56 -13.57
C ALA A 127 -0.67 -14.34 -12.25
N LEU A 128 -1.84 -14.95 -12.06
CA LEU A 128 -2.13 -15.86 -10.95
C LEU A 128 -1.02 -16.92 -10.83
N GLY A 129 -0.49 -17.10 -9.62
CA GLY A 129 0.54 -18.07 -9.28
C GLY A 129 1.97 -17.69 -9.67
N SER A 130 2.20 -16.53 -10.31
CA SER A 130 3.55 -16.07 -10.63
C SER A 130 4.29 -15.53 -9.41
N ASP A 131 5.58 -15.84 -9.31
CA ASP A 131 6.46 -15.29 -8.28
C ASP A 131 6.99 -13.91 -8.69
N VAL A 132 6.87 -12.93 -7.79
CA VAL A 132 7.30 -11.54 -7.98
C VAL A 132 8.00 -11.03 -6.72
N ALA A 133 8.78 -9.95 -6.83
CA ALA A 133 9.34 -9.26 -5.66
C ALA A 133 8.76 -7.84 -5.53
N TRP A 134 7.65 -7.72 -4.82
CA TRP A 134 7.00 -6.44 -4.53
C TRP A 134 7.24 -6.08 -3.06
N GLY A 135 7.75 -4.89 -2.76
CA GLY A 135 8.14 -4.50 -1.39
C GLY A 135 7.04 -3.76 -0.61
N GLU A 136 6.27 -2.91 -1.30
CA GLU A 136 5.32 -2.00 -0.66
C GLU A 136 4.15 -2.75 -0.02
N SER A 137 3.80 -2.42 1.23
CA SER A 137 2.90 -3.26 2.04
C SER A 137 1.49 -3.45 1.47
N ASN A 138 0.89 -2.43 0.86
CA ASN A 138 -0.39 -2.57 0.17
C ASN A 138 -0.25 -3.36 -1.14
N ALA A 139 0.79 -3.12 -1.91
CA ALA A 139 1.08 -3.83 -3.15
C ALA A 139 1.31 -5.32 -2.87
N VAL A 140 2.06 -5.67 -1.82
CA VAL A 140 2.29 -7.05 -1.36
C VAL A 140 0.97 -7.76 -1.08
N VAL A 141 0.14 -7.19 -0.19
CA VAL A 141 -1.10 -7.86 0.22
C VAL A 141 -2.10 -7.93 -0.94
N PHE A 142 -2.19 -6.91 -1.79
CA PHE A 142 -3.05 -6.94 -2.97
C PHE A 142 -2.56 -7.96 -4.01
N CYS A 143 -1.25 -8.02 -4.25
CA CYS A 143 -0.63 -9.00 -5.15
C CYS A 143 -0.91 -10.43 -4.69
N ASN A 144 -0.75 -10.70 -3.40
CA ASN A 144 -1.02 -12.00 -2.82
C ASN A 144 -2.51 -12.36 -2.82
N SER A 145 -3.36 -11.48 -2.32
CA SER A 145 -4.77 -11.77 -2.07
C SER A 145 -5.66 -11.61 -3.30
N VAL A 146 -5.48 -10.55 -4.08
CA VAL A 146 -6.41 -10.17 -5.16
C VAL A 146 -5.94 -10.71 -6.49
N LEU A 147 -4.63 -10.65 -6.77
CA LEU A 147 -4.06 -11.19 -8.02
C LEU A 147 -3.69 -12.68 -7.90
N GLY A 148 -3.46 -13.18 -6.68
CA GLY A 148 -2.96 -14.54 -6.44
C GLY A 148 -1.55 -14.78 -6.96
N ALA A 149 -0.81 -13.72 -7.29
CA ALA A 149 0.63 -13.79 -7.48
C ALA A 149 1.32 -13.91 -6.11
N ARG A 150 2.60 -14.25 -6.09
CA ARG A 150 3.30 -14.66 -4.87
C ARG A 150 4.47 -13.77 -4.58
N THR A 151 4.45 -13.16 -3.40
CA THR A 151 5.49 -12.25 -2.97
C THR A 151 5.57 -12.20 -1.45
N ASN A 152 6.74 -11.88 -0.93
CA ASN A 152 6.92 -11.57 0.49
C ASN A 152 7.05 -10.06 0.69
N ARG A 153 7.01 -9.61 1.94
CA ARG A 153 7.39 -8.25 2.27
C ARG A 153 8.93 -8.15 2.29
N TYR A 154 9.51 -7.55 1.26
CA TYR A 154 10.94 -7.30 1.17
C TYR A 154 11.30 -5.97 1.81
N GLY A 155 12.51 -5.86 2.33
CA GLY A 155 13.08 -4.55 2.72
C GLY A 155 13.64 -3.79 1.52
N ASP A 156 13.75 -2.48 1.66
CA ASP A 156 14.11 -1.46 0.65
C ASP A 156 15.37 -1.75 -0.19
N PHE A 157 16.31 -2.56 0.30
CA PHE A 157 17.53 -2.91 -0.47
C PHE A 157 17.42 -4.27 -1.16
N LEU A 158 16.55 -5.14 -0.66
CA LEU A 158 16.39 -6.49 -1.18
C LEU A 158 15.49 -6.51 -2.42
N ASP A 159 14.46 -5.67 -2.49
CA ASP A 159 13.55 -5.60 -3.65
C ASP A 159 14.30 -5.23 -4.96
N ILE A 160 15.18 -4.24 -4.93
CA ILE A 160 16.00 -3.83 -6.09
C ILE A 160 17.09 -4.84 -6.38
N ALA A 161 17.65 -5.49 -5.36
CA ALA A 161 18.59 -6.59 -5.56
C ALA A 161 17.90 -7.78 -6.25
N CYS A 162 16.66 -8.10 -5.87
CA CYS A 162 15.83 -9.09 -6.56
C CYS A 162 15.54 -8.67 -8.01
N ALA A 163 15.29 -7.39 -8.26
CA ALA A 163 15.06 -6.88 -9.61
C ALA A 163 16.28 -6.98 -10.52
N ILE A 164 17.46 -6.63 -10.01
CA ILE A 164 18.73 -6.71 -10.75
C ILE A 164 19.10 -8.16 -11.05
N THR A 165 18.86 -9.06 -10.10
CA THR A 165 19.21 -10.49 -10.27
C THR A 165 18.14 -11.27 -11.01
N GLY A 166 16.90 -10.80 -11.05
CA GLY A 166 15.74 -11.58 -11.50
C GLY A 166 15.45 -12.77 -10.58
N ARG A 167 15.91 -12.73 -9.33
CA ARG A 167 15.82 -13.82 -8.36
C ARG A 167 15.26 -13.34 -7.01
N ALA A 168 14.51 -14.19 -6.32
CA ALA A 168 14.10 -13.98 -4.94
C ALA A 168 14.36 -15.22 -4.08
N PRO A 169 14.50 -15.09 -2.75
CA PRO A 169 14.60 -16.25 -1.87
C PRO A 169 13.34 -17.14 -1.93
N ASP A 170 13.49 -18.47 -1.99
CA ASP A 170 12.39 -19.44 -1.91
C ASP A 170 11.93 -19.62 -0.44
N TYR A 171 11.06 -18.73 0.04
CA TYR A 171 10.53 -18.76 1.40
C TYR A 171 9.15 -18.10 1.52
N GLY A 172 8.54 -18.26 2.70
CA GLY A 172 7.33 -17.54 3.07
C GLY A 172 6.20 -17.78 2.07
N LEU A 173 5.58 -16.70 1.61
CA LEU A 173 4.39 -16.72 0.75
C LEU A 173 4.65 -17.12 -0.71
N HIS A 174 5.90 -17.39 -1.10
CA HIS A 174 6.20 -18.11 -2.35
C HIS A 174 5.78 -19.57 -2.29
N ARG A 175 5.73 -20.14 -1.08
CA ARG A 175 5.42 -21.55 -0.89
C ARG A 175 3.94 -21.76 -0.61
N LEU A 176 3.33 -22.68 -1.36
CA LEU A 176 1.89 -22.94 -1.31
C LEU A 176 1.41 -23.35 0.08
N GLU A 177 2.20 -24.14 0.81
CA GLU A 177 1.88 -24.59 2.16
C GLU A 177 1.72 -23.43 3.15
N ASN A 178 2.46 -22.32 2.94
CA ASN A 178 2.41 -21.14 3.81
C ASN A 178 1.28 -20.17 3.46
N ARG A 179 0.55 -20.42 2.37
CA ARG A 179 -0.55 -19.57 1.89
C ARG A 179 -1.92 -20.05 2.35
N ARG A 180 -1.99 -21.23 2.99
CA ARG A 180 -3.24 -21.81 3.50
C ARG A 180 -3.79 -20.98 4.64
N ALA A 181 -5.11 -20.81 4.67
CA ALA A 181 -5.76 -20.17 5.79
C ALA A 181 -5.64 -21.07 7.04
N ARG A 182 -5.40 -20.44 8.19
CA ARG A 182 -5.34 -21.07 9.51
C ARG A 182 -6.47 -20.59 10.43
N LEU A 183 -7.09 -19.45 10.10
CA LEU A 183 -8.14 -18.80 10.87
C LEU A 183 -9.33 -18.45 9.97
N VAL A 184 -10.53 -18.41 10.57
CA VAL A 184 -11.75 -17.88 9.93
C VAL A 184 -12.11 -16.55 10.58
N PHE A 185 -12.32 -15.53 9.76
CA PHE A 185 -12.80 -14.20 10.17
C PHE A 185 -14.19 -13.99 9.59
N ASP A 186 -15.22 -14.26 10.40
CA ASP A 186 -16.60 -14.34 9.96
C ASP A 186 -17.31 -13.00 10.13
N VAL A 187 -17.66 -12.36 9.01
CA VAL A 187 -18.38 -11.07 8.97
C VAL A 187 -19.87 -11.25 8.70
N SER A 188 -20.40 -12.47 8.72
CA SER A 188 -21.82 -12.74 8.46
C SER A 188 -22.79 -12.11 9.46
N GLY A 189 -22.30 -11.75 10.66
CA GLY A 189 -23.07 -11.05 11.70
C GLY A 189 -23.23 -9.55 11.47
N LEU A 190 -22.55 -8.96 10.49
CA LEU A 190 -22.61 -7.52 10.21
C LEU A 190 -23.74 -7.17 9.24
N SER A 191 -24.22 -5.93 9.29
CA SER A 191 -25.33 -5.51 8.44
C SER A 191 -24.93 -5.48 6.96
N PRO A 192 -25.81 -5.90 6.02
CA PRO A 192 -25.53 -5.81 4.59
C PRO A 192 -25.27 -4.38 4.11
N SER A 193 -25.93 -3.38 4.73
CA SER A 193 -25.71 -1.96 4.44
C SER A 193 -24.31 -1.48 4.83
N PHE A 194 -23.77 -1.98 5.95
CA PHE A 194 -22.40 -1.67 6.35
C PHE A 194 -21.41 -2.29 5.37
N LEU A 195 -21.54 -3.59 5.07
CA LEU A 195 -20.65 -4.29 4.13
C LEU A 195 -20.69 -3.71 2.70
N ALA A 196 -21.80 -3.06 2.31
CA ALA A 196 -21.92 -2.33 1.04
C ALA A 196 -21.27 -0.94 1.05
N SER A 197 -20.87 -0.41 2.22
CA SER A 197 -20.25 0.90 2.36
C SER A 197 -18.73 0.83 2.27
N GLU A 198 -18.11 1.85 1.66
CA GLU A 198 -16.65 1.94 1.54
C GLU A 198 -15.94 1.99 2.91
N ILE A 199 -16.57 2.61 3.89
CA ILE A 199 -16.01 2.77 5.24
C ILE A 199 -15.80 1.43 5.97
N ALA A 200 -16.54 0.38 5.59
CA ALA A 200 -16.44 -0.91 6.26
C ALA A 200 -15.09 -1.58 6.02
N TRP A 201 -14.52 -1.44 4.82
CA TRP A 201 -13.35 -2.21 4.42
C TRP A 201 -12.06 -1.79 5.13
N PRO A 202 -11.72 -0.50 5.30
CA PRO A 202 -10.61 -0.12 6.17
C PRO A 202 -10.85 -0.46 7.65
N VAL A 203 -12.09 -0.40 8.14
CA VAL A 203 -12.43 -0.77 9.53
C VAL A 203 -12.20 -2.26 9.77
N LEU A 204 -12.74 -3.10 8.89
CA LEU A 204 -12.59 -4.55 8.95
C LEU A 204 -11.15 -4.97 8.70
N GLY A 205 -10.44 -4.30 7.79
CA GLY A 205 -9.01 -4.54 7.56
C GLY A 205 -8.18 -4.21 8.80
N SER A 206 -8.43 -3.06 9.43
CA SER A 206 -7.77 -2.67 10.69
C SER A 206 -8.00 -3.70 11.80
N LEU A 207 -9.25 -4.13 11.98
CA LEU A 207 -9.62 -5.18 12.94
C LEU A 207 -8.94 -6.51 12.61
N TYR A 208 -9.05 -6.97 11.36
CA TYR A 208 -8.42 -8.20 10.89
C TYR A 208 -6.92 -8.20 11.15
N GLY A 209 -6.21 -7.11 10.82
CA GLY A 209 -4.78 -7.02 11.07
C GLY A 209 -4.43 -7.13 12.57
N ARG A 210 -5.20 -6.49 13.45
CA ARG A 210 -4.97 -6.58 14.91
C ARG A 210 -5.19 -7.99 15.46
N GLU A 211 -6.22 -8.68 14.97
CA GLU A 211 -6.59 -10.01 15.48
C GLU A 211 -5.77 -11.14 14.85
N VAL A 212 -5.39 -11.02 13.57
CA VAL A 212 -4.75 -12.08 12.78
C VAL A 212 -3.22 -11.92 12.73
N GLY A 213 -2.70 -10.69 12.80
CA GLY A 213 -1.28 -10.43 12.70
C GLY A 213 -0.68 -10.92 11.37
N ASN A 214 0.43 -11.66 11.44
CA ASN A 214 1.12 -12.21 10.27
C ASN A 214 0.64 -13.61 9.86
N ALA A 215 -0.41 -14.15 10.50
CA ALA A 215 -1.04 -15.39 10.06
C ALA A 215 -1.89 -15.15 8.80
N VAL A 216 -2.25 -16.25 8.11
CA VAL A 216 -3.16 -16.19 6.96
C VAL A 216 -4.55 -16.63 7.42
N GLY A 217 -5.55 -15.77 7.23
CA GLY A 217 -6.95 -16.06 7.55
C GLY A 217 -7.87 -15.92 6.34
N VAL A 218 -8.99 -16.62 6.35
CA VAL A 218 -10.06 -16.48 5.36
C VAL A 218 -11.25 -15.70 5.94
N VAL A 219 -11.68 -14.66 5.24
CA VAL A 219 -12.89 -13.91 5.56
C VAL A 219 -14.09 -14.63 4.96
N THR A 220 -15.13 -14.84 5.78
CA THR A 220 -16.40 -15.48 5.38
C THR A 220 -17.58 -14.55 5.63
N GLY A 221 -18.73 -14.83 5.02
CA GLY A 221 -19.94 -14.00 5.19
C GLY A 221 -20.05 -12.80 4.25
N VAL A 222 -19.15 -12.68 3.26
CA VAL A 222 -19.23 -11.66 2.21
C VAL A 222 -20.19 -12.14 1.11
N ALA A 223 -21.38 -11.54 1.04
CA ALA A 223 -22.44 -11.99 0.12
C ALA A 223 -22.20 -11.62 -1.35
N LYS A 224 -21.44 -10.55 -1.63
CA LYS A 224 -21.15 -10.05 -2.98
C LYS A 224 -19.72 -9.56 -3.06
N HIS A 225 -19.12 -9.66 -4.25
CA HIS A 225 -17.79 -9.13 -4.51
C HIS A 225 -17.77 -7.61 -4.22
N PRO A 226 -16.92 -7.12 -3.30
CA PRO A 226 -16.97 -5.73 -2.84
C PRO A 226 -16.28 -4.74 -3.78
N GLY A 227 -15.51 -5.24 -4.74
CA GLY A 227 -14.75 -4.44 -5.71
C GLY A 227 -13.29 -4.30 -5.30
N GLU A 228 -12.40 -4.05 -6.27
CA GLU A 228 -10.96 -3.99 -6.00
C GLU A 228 -10.57 -2.85 -5.06
N ASP A 229 -11.23 -1.68 -5.13
CA ASP A 229 -10.94 -0.57 -4.23
C ASP A 229 -11.26 -0.90 -2.76
N ALA A 230 -12.32 -1.68 -2.51
CA ALA A 230 -12.63 -2.20 -1.18
C ALA A 230 -11.60 -3.24 -0.70
N LEU A 231 -11.18 -4.17 -1.58
CA LEU A 231 -10.13 -5.15 -1.26
C LEU A 231 -8.77 -4.49 -0.98
N LYS A 232 -8.44 -3.47 -1.77
CA LYS A 232 -7.29 -2.58 -1.57
C LYS A 232 -7.34 -1.90 -0.21
N ALA A 233 -8.48 -1.28 0.12
CA ALA A 233 -8.66 -0.57 1.38
C ALA A 233 -8.56 -1.51 2.60
N PHE A 234 -9.17 -2.70 2.51
CA PHE A 234 -9.06 -3.76 3.51
C PHE A 234 -7.61 -4.21 3.70
N GLY A 235 -6.94 -4.59 2.60
CA GLY A 235 -5.57 -5.07 2.62
C GLY A 235 -4.61 -4.04 3.19
N ALA A 236 -4.70 -2.78 2.76
CA ALA A 236 -3.84 -1.71 3.23
C ALA A 236 -4.00 -1.45 4.74
N ALA A 237 -5.22 -1.45 5.26
CA ALA A 237 -5.48 -1.29 6.69
C ALA A 237 -4.95 -2.50 7.49
N ALA A 238 -5.17 -3.72 7.00
CA ALA A 238 -4.71 -4.95 7.63
C ALA A 238 -3.18 -5.07 7.66
N ALA A 239 -2.51 -4.71 6.56
CA ALA A 239 -1.05 -4.70 6.47
C ALA A 239 -0.45 -3.65 7.43
N SER A 240 -1.13 -2.52 7.63
CA SER A 240 -0.68 -1.44 8.54
C SER A 240 -0.87 -1.82 10.01
N SER A 241 -2.02 -2.39 10.38
CA SER A 241 -2.33 -2.72 11.78
C SER A 241 -1.77 -4.07 12.25
N GLY A 242 -1.47 -4.99 11.32
CA GLY A 242 -1.13 -6.38 11.64
C GLY A 242 0.05 -6.99 10.88
N ALA A 243 0.71 -6.26 9.98
CA ALA A 243 1.71 -6.81 9.07
C ALA A 243 1.19 -8.00 8.21
N VAL A 244 -0.11 -8.01 7.92
CA VAL A 244 -0.75 -9.00 7.04
C VAL A 244 -0.12 -8.95 5.65
N GLY A 245 0.43 -10.08 5.20
CA GLY A 245 1.00 -10.24 3.85
C GLY A 245 0.06 -10.91 2.85
N LEU A 246 -0.95 -11.64 3.34
CA LEU A 246 -1.95 -12.36 2.56
C LEU A 246 -3.21 -12.56 3.41
N PHE A 247 -4.36 -12.17 2.88
CA PHE A 247 -5.68 -12.60 3.34
C PHE A 247 -6.42 -13.33 2.22
N HIS A 248 -7.43 -14.12 2.60
CA HIS A 248 -8.38 -14.68 1.64
C HIS A 248 -9.78 -14.17 1.94
N ILE A 249 -10.64 -14.08 0.92
CA ILE A 249 -12.08 -13.88 1.08
C ILE A 249 -12.76 -15.00 0.29
N ALA A 250 -13.51 -15.85 0.99
CA ALA A 250 -14.17 -17.00 0.39
C ALA A 250 -15.13 -16.56 -0.72
N GLY A 251 -14.98 -17.15 -1.91
CA GLY A 251 -15.79 -16.84 -3.09
C GLY A 251 -15.37 -15.55 -3.82
N VAL A 252 -14.31 -14.88 -3.39
CA VAL A 252 -13.85 -13.60 -3.96
C VAL A 252 -12.39 -13.68 -4.39
N THR A 253 -11.47 -14.05 -3.50
CA THR A 253 -10.04 -14.13 -3.83
C THR A 253 -9.72 -15.42 -4.62
N PRO A 254 -8.82 -15.40 -5.62
CA PRO A 254 -8.64 -16.50 -6.56
C PRO A 254 -8.19 -17.82 -5.94
N GLU A 255 -7.45 -17.79 -4.82
CA GLU A 255 -7.00 -19.00 -4.11
C GLU A 255 -8.08 -19.58 -3.16
N ALA A 256 -9.18 -18.87 -2.93
CA ALA A 256 -10.24 -19.26 -2.01
C ALA A 256 -11.62 -19.22 -2.69
N PRO A 257 -11.91 -20.14 -3.63
CA PRO A 257 -13.25 -20.28 -4.20
C PRO A 257 -14.31 -20.52 -3.11
N ASP A 258 -13.90 -21.15 -2.01
CA ASP A 258 -14.67 -21.31 -0.78
C ASP A 258 -13.70 -21.46 0.42
N ALA A 259 -14.24 -21.39 1.65
CA ALA A 259 -13.45 -21.49 2.87
C ALA A 259 -12.83 -22.88 3.08
N ASN A 260 -13.53 -23.96 2.71
CA ASN A 260 -13.04 -25.33 2.92
C ASN A 260 -11.82 -25.62 2.05
N THR A 261 -11.82 -25.13 0.81
CA THR A 261 -10.71 -25.25 -0.14
C THR A 261 -9.44 -24.62 0.43
N ILE A 262 -9.50 -23.38 0.93
CA ILE A 262 -8.30 -22.67 1.41
C ILE A 262 -7.83 -23.10 2.80
N LEU A 263 -8.73 -23.66 3.62
CA LEU A 263 -8.41 -24.37 4.85
C LEU A 263 -7.82 -25.77 4.57
N ALA A 264 -7.90 -26.25 3.31
CA ALA A 264 -7.48 -27.59 2.90
C ALA A 264 -8.10 -28.72 3.75
N GLY A 265 -9.38 -28.56 4.13
CA GLY A 265 -10.11 -29.51 4.97
C GLY A 265 -9.69 -29.54 6.44
N ALA A 266 -8.77 -28.66 6.88
CA ALA A 266 -8.40 -28.54 8.28
C ALA A 266 -9.46 -27.75 9.07
N THR A 267 -9.66 -28.13 10.34
CA THR A 267 -10.39 -27.30 11.30
C THR A 267 -9.60 -26.01 11.53
N PRO A 268 -10.24 -24.82 11.43
CA PRO A 268 -9.53 -23.57 11.69
C PRO A 268 -9.05 -23.52 13.14
N GLU A 269 -7.84 -23.02 13.34
CA GLU A 269 -7.23 -22.86 14.67
C GLU A 269 -8.02 -21.87 15.53
N THR A 270 -8.69 -20.92 14.89
CA THR A 270 -9.53 -19.91 15.55
C THR A 270 -10.62 -19.44 14.60
N VAL A 271 -11.81 -19.18 15.15
CA VAL A 271 -12.93 -18.55 14.44
C VAL A 271 -13.27 -17.24 15.15
N ILE A 272 -12.97 -16.13 14.51
CA ILE A 272 -13.30 -14.79 14.97
C ILE A 272 -14.67 -14.43 14.37
N ARG A 273 -15.71 -14.44 15.20
CA ARG A 273 -17.06 -13.98 14.80
C ARG A 273 -17.15 -12.48 15.03
N VAL A 274 -17.14 -11.71 13.95
CA VAL A 274 -17.09 -10.26 14.03
C VAL A 274 -18.48 -9.72 14.38
N THR A 275 -18.57 -9.00 15.49
CA THR A 275 -19.80 -8.32 15.91
C THR A 275 -19.78 -6.84 15.54
N SER A 276 -20.96 -6.21 15.54
CA SER A 276 -21.10 -4.76 15.33
C SER A 276 -20.29 -3.96 16.36
N GLU A 277 -20.19 -4.43 17.61
CA GLU A 277 -19.39 -3.79 18.66
C GLU A 277 -17.89 -3.86 18.35
N MET A 278 -17.41 -5.00 17.82
CA MET A 278 -16.02 -5.13 17.38
C MET A 278 -15.70 -4.17 16.24
N ALA A 279 -16.59 -4.08 15.25
CA ALA A 279 -16.45 -3.15 14.13
C ALA A 279 -16.50 -1.68 14.59
N ALA A 280 -17.43 -1.33 15.50
CA ALA A 280 -17.52 0.02 16.06
C ALA A 280 -16.26 0.39 16.86
N LYS A 281 -15.74 -0.53 17.68
CA LYS A 281 -14.49 -0.33 18.42
C LYS A 281 -13.30 -0.16 17.49
N ALA A 282 -13.22 -0.96 16.42
CA ALA A 282 -12.17 -0.84 15.41
C ALA A 282 -12.24 0.51 14.68
N ARG A 283 -13.44 0.98 14.31
CA ARG A 283 -13.66 2.30 13.70
C ARG A 283 -13.23 3.43 14.64
N ALA A 284 -13.65 3.37 15.91
CA ALA A 284 -13.25 4.37 16.91
C ALA A 284 -11.72 4.40 17.09
N GLY A 285 -11.08 3.22 17.09
CA GLY A 285 -9.63 3.07 17.21
C GLY A 285 -8.81 3.50 15.98
N LEU A 286 -9.44 4.00 14.92
CA LEU A 286 -8.78 4.68 13.79
C LEU A 286 -8.73 6.21 13.99
N SER A 287 -9.37 6.74 15.03
CA SER A 287 -9.28 8.16 15.39
C SER A 287 -8.40 8.32 16.62
N THR A 288 -7.54 9.34 16.62
CA THR A 288 -6.74 9.74 17.79
C THR A 288 -7.19 11.07 18.38
N ALA A 289 -7.86 11.91 17.58
CA ALA A 289 -8.50 13.12 18.08
C ALA A 289 -9.84 12.80 18.75
N ALA A 290 -10.12 13.45 19.89
CA ALA A 290 -11.40 13.37 20.58
C ALA A 290 -12.12 14.73 20.54
N ALA A 291 -13.41 14.73 20.21
CA ALA A 291 -14.29 15.90 20.29
C ALA A 291 -13.77 17.20 19.62
N SER A 292 -13.03 17.08 18.51
CA SER A 292 -12.54 18.26 17.79
C SER A 292 -13.70 19.10 17.25
N LYS A 293 -13.57 20.42 17.34
CA LYS A 293 -14.55 21.38 16.78
C LYS A 293 -14.21 21.82 15.36
N THR A 294 -12.96 21.62 14.94
CA THR A 294 -12.41 22.03 13.65
C THR A 294 -11.56 20.90 13.06
N ILE A 295 -11.32 20.96 11.75
CA ILE A 295 -10.31 20.16 11.07
C ILE A 295 -9.42 21.09 10.26
N ASP A 296 -8.16 20.73 10.11
CA ASP A 296 -7.16 21.56 9.41
C ASP A 296 -6.85 21.02 8.01
N ALA A 297 -7.07 19.73 7.81
CA ALA A 297 -6.89 19.06 6.53
C ALA A 297 -7.79 17.82 6.42
N VAL A 298 -8.08 17.43 5.19
CA VAL A 298 -8.53 16.09 4.85
C VAL A 298 -7.45 15.43 3.99
N ALA A 299 -7.10 14.18 4.24
CA ALA A 299 -6.25 13.42 3.32
C ALA A 299 -6.88 12.10 2.93
N ILE A 300 -6.83 11.78 1.65
CA ILE A 300 -7.36 10.55 1.05
C ILE A 300 -6.37 10.01 0.02
N GLY A 301 -6.51 8.73 -0.34
CA GLY A 301 -5.59 8.09 -1.29
C GLY A 301 -4.37 7.44 -0.65
N SER A 302 -4.57 6.70 0.43
CA SER A 302 -3.58 5.70 0.87
C SER A 302 -4.28 4.36 1.11
N PRO A 303 -4.22 3.45 0.13
CA PRO A 303 -3.43 3.51 -1.10
C PRO A 303 -3.94 4.54 -2.12
N HIS A 304 -3.08 4.93 -3.07
CA HIS A 304 -3.36 5.96 -4.08
C HIS A 304 -4.72 5.81 -4.77
N LEU A 305 -5.42 6.94 -4.93
CA LEU A 305 -6.76 6.98 -5.49
C LEU A 305 -6.83 6.40 -6.91
N SER A 306 -7.85 5.60 -7.17
CA SER A 306 -8.29 5.17 -8.50
C SER A 306 -9.10 6.28 -9.18
N LEU A 307 -9.32 6.14 -10.50
CA LEU A 307 -10.23 7.03 -11.22
C LEU A 307 -11.67 6.94 -10.69
N ALA A 308 -12.13 5.75 -10.28
CA ALA A 308 -13.47 5.56 -9.72
C ALA A 308 -13.62 6.26 -8.36
N GLU A 309 -12.57 6.28 -7.54
CA GLU A 309 -12.56 7.05 -6.29
C GLU A 309 -12.56 8.56 -6.55
N PHE A 310 -11.90 9.03 -7.62
CA PHE A 310 -12.04 10.42 -8.07
C PHE A 310 -13.45 10.74 -8.56
N ASP A 311 -14.12 9.84 -9.29
CA ASP A 311 -15.51 10.03 -9.70
C ASP A 311 -16.44 10.17 -8.47
N ALA A 312 -16.18 9.38 -7.42
CA ALA A 312 -16.91 9.49 -6.16
C ALA A 312 -16.63 10.82 -5.44
N LEU A 313 -15.36 11.23 -5.38
CA LEU A 313 -14.93 12.50 -4.78
C LEU A 313 -15.61 13.69 -5.47
N GLU A 314 -15.55 13.76 -6.80
CA GLU A 314 -16.16 14.86 -7.57
C GLU A 314 -17.67 14.92 -7.38
N ARG A 315 -18.35 13.77 -7.41
CA ARG A 315 -19.80 13.69 -7.18
C ARG A 315 -20.16 14.21 -5.80
N LEU A 316 -19.37 13.88 -4.77
CA LEU A 316 -19.59 14.34 -3.41
C LEU A 316 -19.27 15.84 -3.26
N ILE A 317 -18.22 16.35 -3.89
CA ILE A 317 -17.91 17.77 -3.88
C ILE A 317 -19.02 18.56 -4.58
N ALA A 318 -19.56 18.05 -5.68
CA ALA A 318 -20.66 18.63 -6.44
C ALA A 318 -20.43 20.11 -6.82
N GLY A 319 -19.18 20.45 -7.18
CA GLY A 319 -18.77 21.82 -7.54
C GLY A 319 -18.71 22.81 -6.37
N ARG A 320 -18.92 22.35 -5.12
CA ARG A 320 -18.82 23.20 -3.92
C ARG A 320 -17.37 23.60 -3.66
N ARG A 321 -17.19 24.76 -3.01
CA ARG A 321 -15.90 25.22 -2.48
C ARG A 321 -15.65 24.57 -1.13
N LEU A 322 -14.42 24.10 -0.93
CA LEU A 322 -13.94 23.54 0.32
C LEU A 322 -13.38 24.67 1.20
N LEU A 323 -13.79 24.71 2.47
CA LEU A 323 -13.21 25.60 3.48
C LEU A 323 -11.89 25.05 4.04
N VAL A 324 -11.73 23.73 4.00
CA VAL A 324 -10.53 22.99 4.42
C VAL A 324 -10.02 22.16 3.23
N PRO A 325 -8.71 22.15 2.94
CA PRO A 325 -8.19 21.44 1.77
C PRO A 325 -8.34 19.91 1.90
N ILE A 326 -8.68 19.27 0.79
CA ILE A 326 -8.56 17.82 0.62
C ILE A 326 -7.27 17.52 -0.14
N TYR A 327 -6.32 16.84 0.50
CA TYR A 327 -5.13 16.28 -0.13
C TYR A 327 -5.47 14.92 -0.74
N ALA A 328 -5.60 14.88 -2.06
CA ALA A 328 -5.95 13.68 -2.82
C ALA A 328 -4.69 13.05 -3.41
N CYS A 329 -4.17 12.01 -2.75
CA CYS A 329 -2.94 11.33 -3.15
C CYS A 329 -3.22 10.29 -4.24
N THR A 330 -2.48 10.35 -5.36
CA THR A 330 -2.69 9.47 -6.50
C THR A 330 -1.41 9.22 -7.31
N GLY A 331 -1.46 8.26 -8.23
CA GLY A 331 -0.36 7.98 -9.16
C GLY A 331 -0.54 8.68 -10.51
N ARG A 332 0.55 8.75 -11.28
CA ARG A 332 0.57 9.37 -12.63
C ARG A 332 -0.48 8.80 -13.59
N HIS A 333 -0.80 7.52 -13.45
CA HIS A 333 -1.80 6.83 -14.28
C HIS A 333 -3.20 7.45 -14.17
N ALA A 334 -3.64 7.82 -12.95
CA ALA A 334 -4.92 8.48 -12.75
C ALA A 334 -4.85 9.99 -13.06
N LEU A 335 -3.75 10.64 -12.66
CA LEU A 335 -3.52 12.06 -12.94
C LEU A 335 -3.64 12.38 -14.43
N SER A 336 -3.01 11.56 -15.30
CA SER A 336 -3.08 11.73 -16.76
C SER A 336 -4.52 11.70 -17.28
N GLY A 337 -5.37 10.82 -16.74
CA GLY A 337 -6.80 10.78 -17.09
C GLY A 337 -7.57 12.03 -16.64
N LEU A 338 -7.25 12.57 -15.45
CA LEU A 338 -7.83 13.82 -14.95
C LEU A 338 -7.40 15.04 -15.76
N GLU A 339 -6.15 15.06 -16.25
CA GLU A 339 -5.63 16.16 -17.05
C GLU A 339 -6.24 16.20 -18.45
N GLN A 340 -6.31 15.05 -19.13
CA GLN A 340 -6.88 14.94 -20.48
C GLN A 340 -8.35 15.35 -20.54
N SER A 341 -9.08 15.17 -19.44
CA SER A 341 -10.50 15.52 -19.32
C SER A 341 -10.74 16.90 -18.70
N GLY A 342 -9.68 17.64 -18.33
CA GLY A 342 -9.78 18.94 -17.64
C GLY A 342 -10.28 18.87 -16.19
N ARG A 343 -10.58 17.67 -15.68
CA ARG A 343 -11.11 17.40 -14.34
C ARG A 343 -10.18 17.85 -13.21
N ARG A 344 -8.86 17.73 -13.42
CA ARG A 344 -7.84 18.21 -12.47
C ARG A 344 -8.08 19.66 -12.05
N LYS A 345 -8.26 20.56 -13.02
CA LYS A 345 -8.44 22.00 -12.76
C LYS A 345 -9.74 22.29 -12.01
N ALA A 346 -10.81 21.54 -12.30
CA ALA A 346 -12.09 21.69 -11.61
C ALA A 346 -11.98 21.30 -10.13
N LEU A 347 -11.30 20.18 -9.84
CA LEU A 347 -11.01 19.73 -8.47
C LEU A 347 -10.15 20.76 -7.72
N GLU A 348 -9.07 21.24 -8.33
CA GLU A 348 -8.19 22.26 -7.75
C GLU A 348 -8.95 23.57 -7.48
N ALA A 349 -9.85 23.99 -8.38
CA ALA A 349 -10.69 25.17 -8.18
C ALA A 349 -11.67 25.02 -7.00
N SER A 350 -12.10 23.80 -6.67
CA SER A 350 -12.90 23.52 -5.47
C SER A 350 -12.08 23.56 -4.18
N GLY A 351 -10.75 23.48 -4.23
CA GLY A 351 -9.86 23.44 -3.06
C GLY A 351 -9.24 22.07 -2.79
N VAL A 352 -9.31 21.14 -3.75
CA VAL A 352 -8.58 19.87 -3.69
C VAL A 352 -7.12 20.11 -4.07
N ILE A 353 -6.20 19.57 -3.28
CA ILE A 353 -4.77 19.56 -3.58
C ILE A 353 -4.44 18.15 -4.07
N ILE A 354 -4.21 18.01 -5.38
CA ILE A 354 -3.74 16.74 -5.93
C ILE A 354 -2.29 16.53 -5.49
N VAL A 355 -1.99 15.34 -4.98
CA VAL A 355 -0.63 14.94 -4.61
C VAL A 355 -0.26 13.76 -5.49
N ALA A 356 0.75 13.93 -6.34
CA ALA A 356 1.23 12.87 -7.24
C ALA A 356 2.66 12.45 -6.88
N ASP A 357 3.03 11.24 -7.28
CA ASP A 357 4.33 10.59 -7.05
C ASP A 357 4.69 10.30 -5.58
N THR A 358 3.95 10.88 -4.63
CA THR A 358 4.16 10.76 -3.19
C THR A 358 2.84 10.80 -2.43
N CYS A 359 2.87 10.82 -1.10
CA CYS A 359 1.71 11.05 -0.25
C CYS A 359 2.04 11.86 1.01
N VAL A 360 1.00 12.36 1.69
CA VAL A 360 1.15 13.30 2.82
C VAL A 360 1.84 12.70 4.06
N VAL A 361 1.94 11.37 4.17
CA VAL A 361 2.59 10.70 5.32
C VAL A 361 4.04 10.31 5.06
N VAL A 362 4.53 10.43 3.82
CA VAL A 362 5.93 10.12 3.48
C VAL A 362 6.70 11.34 2.98
N THR A 363 6.02 12.45 2.74
CA THR A 363 6.65 13.69 2.29
C THR A 363 5.96 14.89 2.95
N PRO A 364 6.74 15.89 3.44
CA PRO A 364 6.17 17.05 4.12
C PRO A 364 5.47 17.97 3.10
N ILE A 365 4.17 17.75 2.91
CA ILE A 365 3.32 18.53 2.01
C ILE A 365 2.42 19.47 2.81
N MET A 366 1.78 18.91 3.84
CA MET A 366 0.88 19.64 4.72
C MET A 366 1.67 20.68 5.53
N PRO A 367 1.04 21.81 5.93
CA PRO A 367 1.64 22.74 6.87
C PRO A 367 2.03 22.05 8.19
N GLU A 368 3.08 22.51 8.84
CA GLU A 368 3.42 22.07 10.20
C GLU A 368 2.49 22.76 11.20
N LEU A 369 1.66 21.98 11.88
CA LEU A 369 0.71 22.47 12.89
C LEU A 369 0.86 21.61 14.14
N SER A 370 1.22 22.22 15.27
CA SER A 370 1.48 21.50 16.53
C SER A 370 0.27 20.74 17.09
N ASN A 371 -0.95 21.17 16.76
CA ASN A 371 -2.20 20.52 17.14
C ASN A 371 -3.12 20.29 15.92
N GLY A 372 -2.53 20.03 14.76
CA GLY A 372 -3.29 19.81 13.53
C GLY A 372 -4.21 18.60 13.63
N VAL A 373 -5.44 18.72 13.13
CA VAL A 373 -6.40 17.62 13.03
C VAL A 373 -6.64 17.28 11.56
N LEU A 374 -6.22 16.06 11.18
CA LEU A 374 -6.39 15.48 9.86
C LEU A 374 -7.60 14.55 9.86
N MET A 375 -8.53 14.76 8.93
CA MET A 375 -9.62 13.81 8.70
C MET A 375 -9.31 12.90 7.51
N THR A 376 -9.65 11.61 7.57
CA THR A 376 -9.33 10.65 6.49
C THR A 376 -10.33 9.50 6.41
N ASN A 377 -10.52 8.95 5.21
CA ASN A 377 -11.20 7.68 4.98
C ASN A 377 -10.24 6.50 4.80
N SER A 378 -8.92 6.72 4.96
CA SER A 378 -7.92 5.67 4.81
C SER A 378 -7.50 5.11 6.18
N GLY A 379 -7.65 3.80 6.37
CA GLY A 379 -7.13 3.12 7.55
C GLY A 379 -5.59 3.20 7.65
N LYS A 380 -4.90 3.25 6.51
CA LYS A 380 -3.43 3.38 6.45
C LYS A 380 -2.97 4.77 6.83
N PHE A 381 -3.61 5.83 6.34
CA PHE A 381 -3.34 7.19 6.82
C PHE A 381 -3.70 7.35 8.28
N ALA A 382 -4.83 6.80 8.72
CA ALA A 382 -5.21 6.84 10.13
C ALA A 382 -4.14 6.22 11.05
N HIS A 383 -3.47 5.17 10.59
CA HIS A 383 -2.39 4.52 11.31
C HIS A 383 -1.09 5.36 11.32
N TYR A 384 -0.63 5.85 10.16
CA TYR A 384 0.69 6.46 10.02
C TYR A 384 0.73 7.98 10.23
N ALA A 385 -0.37 8.71 9.98
CA ALA A 385 -0.37 10.16 10.03
C ALA A 385 0.07 10.74 11.39
N PRO A 386 -0.36 10.22 12.56
CA PRO A 386 0.10 10.75 13.84
C PRO A 386 1.62 10.68 14.02
N GLY A 387 2.22 9.52 13.72
CA GLY A 387 3.66 9.32 13.88
C GLY A 387 4.49 10.07 12.84
N ASN A 388 4.01 10.17 11.60
CA ASN A 388 4.81 10.71 10.50
C ASN A 388 4.60 12.21 10.24
N THR A 389 3.46 12.76 10.66
CA THR A 389 3.10 14.16 10.37
C THR A 389 2.84 14.99 11.62
N GLY A 390 2.64 14.35 12.78
CA GLY A 390 2.24 15.02 14.02
C GLY A 390 0.75 15.38 14.11
N TYR A 391 -0.03 15.19 13.04
CA TYR A 391 -1.47 15.47 13.05
C TYR A 391 -2.23 14.39 13.83
N SER A 392 -3.15 14.82 14.68
CA SER A 392 -4.17 13.92 15.23
C SER A 392 -5.19 13.57 14.15
N VAL A 393 -5.80 12.38 14.25
CA VAL A 393 -6.64 11.83 13.19
C VAL A 393 -8.11 11.74 13.61
N LEU A 394 -9.00 12.08 12.68
CA LEU A 394 -10.40 11.67 12.67
C LEU A 394 -10.67 10.75 11.47
N TYR A 395 -11.10 9.52 11.72
CA TYR A 395 -11.47 8.58 10.67
C TYR A 395 -12.97 8.66 10.36
N ALA A 396 -13.33 8.73 9.07
CA ALA A 396 -14.72 8.80 8.63
C ALA A 396 -14.92 8.31 7.20
N SER A 397 -16.16 8.30 6.72
CA SER A 397 -16.45 7.98 5.31
C SER A 397 -15.93 9.07 4.37
N LEU A 398 -15.78 8.76 3.08
CA LEU A 398 -15.45 9.76 2.06
C LEU A 398 -16.49 10.88 2.02
N ALA A 399 -17.77 10.54 2.15
CA ALA A 399 -18.87 11.52 2.18
C ALA A 399 -18.72 12.49 3.36
N ASP A 400 -18.44 11.96 4.55
CA ASP A 400 -18.22 12.75 5.76
C ASP A 400 -16.95 13.60 5.66
N CYS A 401 -15.87 13.08 5.06
CA CYS A 401 -14.65 13.82 4.81
C CYS A 401 -14.93 15.03 3.90
N VAL A 402 -15.66 14.83 2.81
CA VAL A 402 -16.01 15.90 1.87
C VAL A 402 -16.94 16.93 2.53
N GLU A 403 -17.97 16.49 3.24
CA GLU A 403 -18.89 17.41 3.92
C GLU A 403 -18.19 18.22 5.02
N SER A 404 -17.27 17.58 5.75
CA SER A 404 -16.46 18.28 6.76
C SER A 404 -15.53 19.30 6.13
N ALA A 405 -14.94 18.99 4.96
CA ALA A 405 -14.10 19.93 4.21
C ALA A 405 -14.91 21.12 3.69
N VAL A 406 -16.14 20.91 3.24
CA VAL A 406 -17.06 21.98 2.82
C VAL A 406 -17.44 22.89 3.99
N LEU A 407 -17.69 22.32 5.18
CA LEU A 407 -18.15 23.09 6.35
C LEU A 407 -17.03 23.62 7.26
N GLY A 408 -15.79 23.15 7.07
CA GLY A 408 -14.64 23.51 7.92
C GLY A 408 -14.68 22.93 9.33
N LYS A 409 -15.54 21.94 9.59
CA LYS A 409 -15.71 21.29 10.89
C LYS A 409 -16.11 19.82 10.73
N PRO A 410 -15.79 18.94 11.69
CA PRO A 410 -16.17 17.53 11.61
C PRO A 410 -17.68 17.34 11.45
N ARG A 411 -18.05 16.50 10.49
CA ARG A 411 -19.39 15.93 10.31
C ARG A 411 -19.25 14.42 10.21
N PHE A 412 -20.21 13.74 10.83
CA PHE A 412 -20.31 12.28 10.80
C PHE A 412 -21.75 11.92 10.47
N THR A 413 -21.91 11.00 9.52
CA THR A 413 -23.15 10.29 9.30
C THR A 413 -23.02 8.91 9.92
N ASP A 414 -23.96 8.57 10.81
CA ASP A 414 -23.94 7.27 11.47
C ASP A 414 -24.36 6.18 10.48
N ILE A 415 -23.36 5.46 9.96
CA ILE A 415 -23.56 4.14 9.36
C ILE A 415 -23.27 3.12 10.47
N ALA A 416 -24.35 2.54 11.02
CA ALA A 416 -24.25 1.47 12.01
C ALA A 416 -23.67 0.20 11.35
N ALA A 417 -22.76 -0.48 12.05
CA ALA A 417 -22.08 -1.69 11.59
C ALA A 417 -23.00 -2.92 11.65
#